data_AF-A0A2M8AQR1-F1
#
_entry.id   AF-A0A2M8AQR1-F1
#
_cell.length_a   1.000
_cell.length_b   1.000
_cell.length_c   1.000
_cell.angle_alpha   90.00
_cell.angle_beta   90.00
_cell.angle_gamma   90.00
#
_symmetry.space_group_name_H-M   'P 1'
#
loop_
_entity.id
_entity.type
_entity.pdbx_description
1 polymer ?
#
loop_
_entity_poly.entity_id
_entity_poly.type
_entity_poly.pdbx_seq_one_letter_code
_entity_poly.pdbx_strand_id
1 'polypeptide(L)' 'MGRIVASVEIKNASNPEYQIMCDALVDTGASYMVLPSAWKNKLGDIEIVAQIEVELANQTVQIGEIC' A
#
# COMPACT_ATOMS: atom_id res chain seq x y z
N MET A 1 -8.40 -17.81 -13.80
CA MET A 1 -8.13 -16.40 -14.18
C MET A 1 -6.77 -16.04 -13.61
N GLY A 2 -5.82 -15.62 -14.44
CA GLY A 2 -4.42 -15.41 -14.03
C GLY A 2 -4.27 -14.17 -13.15
N ARG A 3 -3.41 -14.23 -12.12
CA ARG A 3 -2.95 -13.07 -11.36
C ARG A 3 -1.56 -12.72 -11.85
N ILE A 4 -1.32 -11.46 -12.20
CA ILE A 4 0.04 -10.97 -12.50
C ILE A 4 0.63 -10.49 -11.19
N VAL A 5 1.72 -11.12 -10.78
CA VAL A 5 2.44 -10.79 -9.55
C VAL A 5 3.86 -10.41 -9.93
N ALA A 6 4.37 -9.34 -9.33
CA ALA A 6 5.74 -8.88 -9.52
C ALA A 6 6.42 -8.71 -8.17
N SER A 7 7.66 -9.20 -8.06
CA SER A 7 8.51 -8.89 -6.91
C SER A 7 8.98 -7.43 -7.02
N VAL A 8 8.67 -6.64 -6.01
CA VAL A 8 8.94 -5.20 -5.97
C VAL A 8 9.73 -4.83 -4.71
N GLU A 9 10.53 -3.78 -4.85
CA GLU A 9 11.15 -3.08 -3.73
C GLU A 9 10.43 -1.74 -3.53
N ILE A 10 9.88 -1.53 -2.33
CA ILE A 10 9.20 -0.28 -1.95
C ILE A 10 10.09 0.42 -0.94
N LYS A 11 10.50 1.66 -1.23
CA LYS A 11 11.34 2.48 -0.34
C LYS A 11 10.62 3.74 0.09
N ASN A 12 10.84 4.16 1.32
CA ASN A 12 10.48 5.50 1.74
C ASN A 12 11.33 6.53 0.97
N ALA A 13 10.67 7.48 0.30
CA ALA A 13 11.34 8.47 -0.53
C ALA A 13 12.24 9.44 0.27
N SER A 14 11.90 9.70 1.54
CA SER A 14 12.64 10.58 2.44
C SER A 14 13.75 9.86 3.20
N ASN A 15 13.62 8.56 3.43
CA ASN A 15 14.66 7.74 4.07
C ASN A 15 14.71 6.31 3.49
N PRO A 16 15.58 6.07 2.49
CA PRO A 16 15.66 4.80 1.77
C PRO A 16 16.06 3.57 2.59
N GLU A 17 16.58 3.74 3.81
CA GLU A 17 16.88 2.62 4.73
C GLU A 17 15.60 1.88 5.15
N TYR A 18 14.45 2.56 5.12
CA TYR A 18 13.15 1.95 5.31
C TYR A 18 12.63 1.42 3.98
N GLN A 19 12.70 0.09 3.83
CA GLN A 19 12.31 -0.59 2.60
C GLN A 19 11.65 -1.94 2.86
N ILE A 20 10.80 -2.35 1.92
CA ILE A 20 10.11 -3.64 1.93
C ILE A 20 10.31 -4.32 0.58
N MET A 21 10.74 -5.58 0.62
CA MET A 21 10.67 -6.48 -0.53
C MET A 21 9.40 -7.33 -0.41
N CYS A 22 8.56 -7.31 -1.42
CA CYS A 22 7.35 -8.13 -1.45
C CYS A 22 6.91 -8.47 -2.87
N ASP A 23 6.10 -9.52 -2.97
CA ASP A 23 5.34 -9.82 -4.18
C ASP A 23 4.03 -9.03 -4.18
N ALA A 24 3.85 -8.17 -5.18
CA ALA A 24 2.69 -7.30 -5.33
C ALA A 24 1.82 -7.73 -6.51
N LEU A 25 0.50 -7.60 -6.36
CA LEU A 25 -0.46 -7.80 -7.44
C LEU A 25 -0.42 -6.59 -8.39
N VAL A 26 -0.30 -6.84 -9.70
CA VAL A 26 -0.46 -5.80 -10.72
C VAL A 26 -1.96 -5.63 -10.99
N ASP A 27 -2.51 -4.51 -10.51
CA ASP A 27 -3.92 -4.12 -10.72
C ASP A 27 -3.98 -2.81 -11.52
N THR A 28 -4.35 -2.91 -12.80
CA THR A 28 -4.49 -1.74 -13.68
C THR A 28 -5.73 -0.90 -13.40
N GLY A 29 -6.65 -1.38 -12.55
CA GLY A 29 -7.82 -0.63 -12.10
C GLY A 29 -7.56 0.21 -10.84
N ALA A 30 -6.45 -0.01 -10.15
CA ALA A 30 -6.08 0.74 -8.95
C ALA A 30 -5.41 2.08 -9.32
N SER A 31 -5.90 3.18 -8.75
CA SER A 31 -5.28 4.51 -8.94
C SER A 31 -4.03 4.73 -8.08
N TYR A 32 -3.87 3.96 -7.01
CA TYR A 32 -2.79 4.07 -6.04
C TYR A 32 -2.25 2.69 -5.65
N MET A 33 -1.02 2.67 -5.14
CA MET A 33 -0.48 1.50 -4.46
C MET A 33 -1.16 1.35 -3.09
N VAL A 34 -1.81 0.21 -2.87
CA VAL A 34 -2.44 -0.10 -1.58
C VAL A 34 -1.56 -1.07 -0.81
N LEU A 35 -1.13 -0.67 0.38
CA LEU A 35 -0.30 -1.48 1.27
C LEU A 35 -1.05 -1.81 2.56
N PRO A 36 -0.76 -2.97 3.19
CA PRO A 36 -1.32 -3.27 4.50
C PRO A 36 -0.89 -2.23 5.54
N SER A 37 -1.83 -1.69 6.32
CA SER A 37 -1.53 -0.72 7.40
C SER A 37 -0.53 -1.27 8.42
N ALA A 38 -0.53 -2.58 8.66
CA ALA A 38 0.44 -3.27 9.51
C ALA A 38 1.90 -3.12 9.05
N TRP A 39 2.15 -2.68 7.81
CA TRP A 39 3.49 -2.48 7.27
C TRP A 39 4.01 -1.05 7.44
N LYS A 40 3.17 -0.11 7.89
CA LYS A 40 3.54 1.31 8.00
C LYS A 40 4.84 1.53 8.77
N ASN A 41 4.96 0.91 9.95
CA ASN A 41 6.17 1.02 10.78
C ASN A 41 7.45 0.51 10.09
N LYS A 42 7.35 -0.38 9.10
CA LYS A 42 8.51 -0.86 8.33
C LYS A 42 8.98 0.15 7.28
N LEU A 43 8.11 1.07 6.88
CA LEU A 43 8.42 2.19 5.98
C LEU A 43 8.81 3.45 6.75
N GLY A 44 8.97 3.37 8.08
CA GLY A 44 9.30 4.49 8.94
C GLY A 44 8.10 5.43 9.17
N ASP A 45 8.40 6.66 9.59
CA ASP A 45 7.38 7.68 9.75
C ASP A 45 7.02 8.25 8.37
N ILE A 46 5.78 7.98 7.94
CA ILE A 46 5.21 8.51 6.71
C ILE A 46 4.10 9.50 7.09
N GLU A 47 4.13 10.69 6.48
CA GLU A 47 3.11 11.71 6.68
C GLU A 47 1.75 11.19 6.22
N ILE A 48 0.69 11.45 6.99
CA ILE A 48 -0.68 11.14 6.60
C ILE A 48 -1.27 12.39 5.98
N VAL A 49 -1.59 12.33 4.69
CA VAL A 49 -2.22 13.44 3.96
C VAL A 49 -3.72 13.50 4.26
N ALA A 50 -4.39 12.34 4.33
CA ALA A 50 -5.83 12.27 4.58
C ALA A 50 -6.26 10.92 5.15
N GLN A 51 -7.41 10.90 5.82
CA GLN A 51 -8.16 9.69 6.12
C GLN A 51 -9.38 9.62 5.19
N ILE A 52 -9.60 8.46 4.59
CA ILE A 52 -10.69 8.23 3.64
C ILE A 52 -11.45 6.96 3.98
N GLU A 53 -12.73 6.91 3.65
CA GLU A 53 -13.47 5.66 3.64
C GLU A 53 -13.11 4.84 2.39
N VAL A 54 -12.79 3.56 2.59
CA VAL A 54 -12.44 2.61 1.54
C VAL A 54 -13.42 1.45 1.61
N GLU A 55 -14.18 1.23 0.54
CA GLU A 55 -14.99 0.03 0.38
C GLU A 55 -14.13 -1.10 -0.20
N LEU A 56 -14.05 -2.21 0.53
CA LEU A 56 -13.32 -3.40 0.10
C LEU A 56 -14.19 -4.30 -0.78
N ALA A 57 -13.56 -5.22 -1.51
CA ALA A 57 -14.26 -6.16 -2.39
C ALA A 57 -15.31 -7.06 -1.68
N ASN A 58 -15.23 -7.18 -0.35
CA ASN A 58 -16.22 -7.87 0.48
C ASN A 58 -17.36 -6.95 0.96
N GLN A 59 -17.50 -5.75 0.38
CA GLN A 59 -18.50 -4.71 0.72
C GLN A 59 -18.37 -4.15 2.15
N THR A 60 -17.25 -4.39 2.82
CA THR A 60 -16.97 -3.74 4.10
C THR A 60 -16.34 -2.38 3.87
N VAL A 61 -16.74 -1.39 4.66
CA VAL A 61 -16.14 -0.06 4.67
C VAL A 61 -15.13 0.01 5.81
N GLN A 62 -13.91 0.45 5.49
CA GLN A 62 -12.84 0.69 6.47
C GLN A 62 -12.25 2.08 6.29
N ILE A 63 -11.63 2.62 7.34
CA ILE A 63 -10.86 3.85 7.24
C ILE A 63 -9.46 3.51 6.71
N GLY A 64 -9.13 4.08 5.55
CA GLY A 64 -7.79 4.05 4.97
C GLY A 64 -7.07 5.38 5.20
N GLU A 65 -5.75 5.34 5.08
CA GLU A 65 -4.87 6.51 5.19
C GLU A 65 -4.17 6.73 3.85
N ILE A 66 -4.25 7.96 3.33
CA ILE A 66 -3.41 8.40 2.21
C ILE A 66 -2.12 8.92 2.81
N CYS A 67 -1.00 8.36 2.36
CA CYS A 67 0.35 8.71 2.79
C CYS A 67 1.17 9.20 1.59
#